data_AF-A0A9Q0XBS3-F1
#
_entry.id   AF-A0A9Q0XBS3-F1
#
_cell.length_a   1.000
_cell.length_b   1.000
_cell.length_c   1.000
_cell.angle_alpha   90.00
_cell.angle_beta   90.00
_cell.angle_gamma   90.00
#
_symmetry.space_group_name_H-M   'P 1'
#
loop_
_entity.id
_entity.type
_entity.pdbx_description
1 polymer ?
#
loop_
_entity_poly.entity_id
_entity_poly.type
_entity_poly.pdbx_seq_one_letter_code
_entity_poly.pdbx_strand_id
1 'polypeptide(L)'
;MAPTTAILPHALLKMRPLQNWFLAHFRPHVDSPQRRQTPTLTVRRSLRWWAHPLNLMVGRRFISRSLSIQVTTDASNTGWGAHCLHVRAHDLWNSKEQTHHINYLELLAIIKAFKTFKLLLLRQVVQIITDNTTALFYINKQGRTCSNTLLQITLSFWE
;
A
#
# COMPACT_ATOMS: atom_id res chain seq x y z
N MET A 1 -18.75 -2.44 1.91
CA MET A 1 -17.36 -2.78 2.32
C MET A 1 -17.43 -3.76 3.48
N ALA A 2 -16.58 -4.79 3.54
CA ALA A 2 -16.59 -5.73 4.64
C ALA A 2 -16.22 -4.99 5.96
N PRO A 3 -17.05 -5.03 7.01
CA PRO A 3 -16.88 -4.25 8.24
C PRO A 3 -15.53 -4.50 8.93
N THR A 4 -14.99 -5.70 8.76
CA THR A 4 -13.69 -6.13 9.29
C THR A 4 -12.51 -5.30 8.77
N THR A 5 -12.63 -4.67 7.60
CA THR A 5 -11.55 -3.83 7.03
C THR A 5 -11.30 -2.54 7.80
N ALA A 6 -12.30 -2.05 8.54
CA ALA A 6 -12.17 -0.87 9.39
C ALA A 6 -11.55 -1.20 10.76
N ILE A 7 -11.70 -2.44 11.23
CA ILE A 7 -11.41 -2.84 12.60
C ILE A 7 -10.06 -3.57 12.71
N LEU A 8 -9.60 -4.23 11.65
CA LEU A 8 -8.34 -4.95 11.67
C LEU A 8 -7.18 -4.16 11.01
N PRO A 9 -5.98 -4.15 11.62
CA PRO A 9 -4.78 -3.63 10.98
C PRO A 9 -4.47 -4.41 9.70
N HIS A 10 -4.06 -3.70 8.65
CA HIS A 10 -3.65 -4.29 7.37
C HIS A 10 -4.69 -5.19 6.67
N ALA A 11 -5.96 -5.16 7.11
CA ALA A 11 -7.01 -5.96 6.50
C ALA A 11 -7.18 -5.68 5.01
N LEU A 12 -7.14 -4.41 4.59
CA LEU A 12 -7.23 -4.08 3.17
C LEU A 12 -6.08 -4.70 2.38
N LEU A 13 -4.85 -4.59 2.88
CA LEU A 13 -3.66 -5.24 2.31
C LEU A 13 -3.88 -6.74 2.11
N LYS A 14 -4.35 -7.44 3.16
CA LYS A 14 -4.60 -8.89 3.12
C LYS A 14 -5.79 -9.28 2.25
N MET A 15 -6.73 -8.36 1.97
CA MET A 15 -7.84 -8.58 1.04
C MET A 15 -7.48 -8.38 -0.43
N ARG A 16 -6.42 -7.63 -0.76
CA ARG A 16 -6.08 -7.30 -2.17
C ARG A 16 -5.93 -8.52 -3.08
N PRO A 17 -5.25 -9.61 -2.68
CA PRO A 17 -5.13 -10.79 -3.54
C PRO A 17 -6.49 -11.41 -3.90
N LEU A 18 -7.39 -11.53 -2.91
CA LEU A 18 -8.74 -12.05 -3.13
C LEU A 18 -9.57 -11.12 -4.01
N GLN A 19 -9.52 -9.80 -3.77
CA GLN A 19 -10.27 -8.83 -4.56
C GLN A 19 -9.84 -8.79 -6.02
N ASN A 20 -8.53 -8.75 -6.28
CA ASN A 20 -8.01 -8.79 -7.66
C ASN A 20 -8.39 -10.08 -8.36
N TRP A 21 -8.25 -11.22 -7.66
CA TRP A 21 -8.62 -12.50 -8.24
C TRP A 21 -10.12 -12.55 -8.57
N PHE A 22 -10.98 -12.11 -7.65
CA PHE A 22 -12.42 -12.07 -7.88
C PHE A 22 -12.80 -11.18 -9.07
N LEU A 23 -12.26 -9.96 -9.16
CA LEU A 23 -12.51 -9.04 -10.28
C LEU A 23 -12.02 -9.60 -11.63
N ALA A 24 -10.96 -10.40 -11.64
CA ALA A 24 -10.45 -11.01 -12.86
C ALA A 24 -11.25 -12.24 -13.31
N HIS A 25 -11.94 -12.92 -12.39
CA HIS A 25 -12.54 -14.25 -12.65
C HIS A 25 -14.07 -14.27 -12.55
N PHE A 26 -14.71 -13.20 -12.05
CA PHE A 26 -16.16 -13.14 -11.87
C PHE A 26 -16.73 -11.87 -12.50
N ARG A 27 -17.66 -12.05 -13.43
CA ARG A 27 -18.43 -10.97 -14.08
C ARG A 27 -19.86 -11.02 -13.55
N PRO A 28 -20.30 -10.07 -12.71
CA PRO A 28 -21.60 -10.12 -12.04
C PRO A 28 -22.82 -10.26 -12.96
N HIS A 29 -22.71 -9.78 -14.20
CA HIS A 29 -23.80 -9.78 -15.18
C HIS A 29 -23.83 -11.03 -16.07
N VAL A 30 -22.82 -11.90 -16.00
CA VAL A 30 -22.67 -13.07 -16.88
C VAL A 30 -22.56 -14.35 -16.06
N ASP A 31 -21.80 -14.31 -14.98
CA ASP A 31 -21.49 -15.49 -14.18
C ASP A 31 -22.54 -15.74 -13.11
N SER A 32 -22.96 -17.01 -13.01
CA SER A 32 -23.81 -17.47 -11.91
C SER A 32 -23.11 -17.29 -10.56
N PRO A 33 -23.82 -16.82 -9.51
CA PRO A 33 -23.29 -16.76 -8.15
C PRO A 33 -22.88 -18.13 -7.58
N GLN A 34 -23.47 -19.23 -8.09
CA GLN A 34 -23.16 -20.59 -7.68
C GLN A 34 -21.94 -21.19 -8.41
N ARG A 35 -21.31 -20.44 -9.33
CA ARG A 35 -20.15 -20.89 -10.08
C ARG A 35 -19.00 -21.23 -9.13
N ARG A 36 -18.62 -22.51 -9.09
CA ARG A 36 -17.46 -22.97 -8.32
C ARG A 36 -16.17 -22.57 -9.04
N GLN A 37 -15.22 -22.07 -8.28
CA GLN A 37 -13.90 -21.71 -8.78
C GLN A 37 -12.82 -22.15 -7.80
N THR A 38 -11.68 -22.54 -8.33
CA THR A 38 -10.52 -22.97 -7.54
C THR A 38 -9.60 -21.76 -7.32
N PRO A 39 -9.43 -21.28 -6.07
CA PRO A 39 -8.58 -20.13 -5.80
C PRO A 39 -7.10 -20.45 -6.05
N THR A 40 -6.36 -19.47 -6.57
CA THR A 40 -4.90 -19.56 -6.76
C THR A 40 -4.17 -19.70 -5.42
N LEU A 41 -2.90 -20.12 -5.46
CA LEU A 41 -2.07 -20.23 -4.25
C LEU A 41 -2.00 -18.91 -3.46
N THR A 42 -1.88 -17.78 -4.15
CA THR A 42 -1.84 -16.44 -3.54
C THR A 42 -3.13 -16.13 -2.80
N VAL A 43 -4.28 -16.43 -3.41
CA VAL A 43 -5.59 -16.25 -2.77
C VAL A 43 -5.74 -17.18 -1.57
N ARG A 44 -5.34 -18.45 -1.69
CA ARG A 44 -5.37 -19.40 -0.56
C ARG A 44 -4.51 -18.93 0.62
N ARG A 45 -3.34 -18.33 0.37
CA ARG A 45 -2.50 -17.76 1.43
C ARG A 45 -3.18 -16.56 2.12
N SER A 46 -3.78 -15.66 1.34
CA SER A 46 -4.58 -14.56 1.86
C SER A 46 -5.75 -15.08 2.73
N LEU A 47 -6.51 -16.07 2.23
CA LEU A 47 -7.62 -16.68 2.97
C LEU A 47 -7.17 -17.39 4.25
N ARG A 48 -6.00 -18.05 4.26
CA ARG A 48 -5.43 -18.64 5.47
C ARG A 48 -5.14 -17.61 6.57
N TRP A 49 -4.68 -16.41 6.19
CA TRP A 49 -4.51 -15.31 7.15
C TRP A 49 -5.85 -14.95 7.80
N TRP A 50 -6.93 -14.88 7.02
CA TRP A 50 -8.29 -14.59 7.50
C TRP A 50 -8.89 -15.72 8.35
N ALA A 51 -8.55 -16.97 8.07
CA ALA A 51 -9.02 -18.13 8.82
C ALA A 51 -8.35 -18.29 10.19
N HIS A 52 -7.24 -17.58 10.46
CA HIS A 52 -6.48 -17.73 11.69
C HIS A 52 -7.07 -16.84 12.82
N PRO A 53 -7.60 -17.39 13.92
CA PRO A 53 -8.32 -16.62 14.94
C PRO A 53 -7.48 -15.48 15.56
N LEU A 54 -6.20 -15.73 15.84
CA LEU A 54 -5.30 -14.70 16.40
C LEU A 54 -5.21 -13.44 15.55
N ASN A 55 -5.30 -13.54 14.21
CA ASN A 55 -5.26 -12.37 13.32
C ASN A 55 -6.52 -11.50 13.46
N LEU A 56 -7.65 -12.13 13.81
CA LEU A 56 -8.93 -11.45 14.00
C LEU A 56 -9.06 -10.82 15.40
N MET A 57 -8.26 -11.28 16.37
CA MET A 57 -8.31 -10.82 17.76
C MET A 57 -7.43 -9.59 18.06
N VAL A 58 -6.52 -9.21 17.15
CA VAL A 58 -5.60 -8.07 17.38
C VAL A 58 -6.36 -6.75 17.52
N GLY A 59 -7.38 -6.53 16.69
CA GLY A 59 -8.13 -5.27 16.62
C GLY A 59 -7.25 -4.05 16.27
N ARG A 60 -7.88 -2.90 16.07
CA ARG A 60 -7.20 -1.60 15.97
C ARG A 60 -7.30 -0.89 17.32
N ARG A 61 -6.23 -0.20 17.70
CA ARG A 61 -6.28 0.70 18.86
C ARG A 61 -7.25 1.84 18.56
N PHE A 62 -8.19 2.08 19.48
CA PHE A 62 -9.11 3.22 19.40
C PHE A 62 -8.39 4.55 19.62
N ILE A 63 -7.31 4.54 20.40
CA ILE A 63 -6.47 5.72 20.64
C ILE A 63 -5.48 5.86 19.48
N SER A 64 -5.64 6.92 18.69
CA SER A 64 -4.63 7.30 17.70
C SER A 64 -3.39 7.81 18.41
N ARG A 65 -2.21 7.32 18.02
CA ARG A 65 -0.95 7.90 18.49
C ARG A 65 -0.79 9.27 17.83
N SER A 66 -0.36 10.28 18.59
CA SER A 66 -0.12 11.62 18.05
C SER A 66 0.93 11.59 16.95
N LEU A 67 0.69 12.36 15.87
CA LEU A 67 1.66 12.53 14.79
C LEU A 67 3.00 12.96 15.40
N SER A 68 4.06 12.22 15.08
CA SER A 68 5.35 12.38 15.74
C SER A 68 6.39 12.98 14.80
N ILE A 69 6.26 12.74 13.49
CA ILE A 69 7.22 13.21 12.49
C ILE A 69 6.55 13.36 11.13
N GLN A 70 7.05 14.32 10.34
CA GLN A 70 6.59 14.58 8.98
C GLN A 70 7.69 14.23 7.98
N VAL A 71 7.29 13.59 6.89
CA VAL A 71 8.12 13.33 5.72
C VAL A 71 7.41 13.94 4.52
N THR A 72 8.05 14.91 3.89
CA THR A 72 7.59 15.48 2.62
C THR A 72 8.36 14.81 1.49
N THR A 73 7.67 14.41 0.43
CA THR A 73 8.26 13.79 -0.75
C THR A 73 7.76 14.45 -2.02
N ASP A 74 8.61 14.48 -3.02
CA ASP A 74 8.31 14.98 -4.35
C ASP A 74 9.02 14.11 -5.39
N ALA A 75 8.39 13.90 -6.54
CA ALA A 75 8.93 13.12 -7.64
C ALA A 75 8.78 13.88 -8.96
N SER A 76 9.82 13.84 -9.77
CA SER A 76 9.80 14.32 -11.14
C SER A 76 10.08 13.18 -12.10
N ASN A 77 10.13 13.47 -13.40
CA ASN A 77 10.56 12.48 -14.39
C ASN A 77 12.07 12.18 -14.34
N THR A 78 12.87 13.00 -13.64
CA THR A 78 14.34 12.88 -13.61
C THR A 78 14.87 12.35 -12.28
N GLY A 79 14.19 12.65 -11.17
CA GLY A 79 14.60 12.20 -9.85
C GLY A 79 13.52 12.37 -8.79
N TRP A 80 13.93 12.22 -7.54
CA TRP A 80 13.08 12.42 -6.37
C TRP A 80 13.77 13.27 -5.32
N GLY A 81 12.94 13.91 -4.51
CA GLY A 81 13.36 14.60 -3.31
C GLY A 81 12.51 14.16 -2.12
N ALA A 82 13.11 14.21 -0.93
CA ALA A 82 12.43 14.04 0.32
C ALA A 82 13.06 14.89 1.42
N HIS A 83 12.23 15.32 2.35
CA HIS A 83 12.62 16.12 3.49
C HIS A 83 11.99 15.58 4.76
N CYS A 84 12.80 15.45 5.81
CA CYS A 84 12.36 15.03 7.13
C CYS A 84 13.15 15.81 8.20
N LEU A 85 12.44 16.60 9.01
CA LEU A 85 13.04 17.52 10.00
C LEU A 85 14.04 18.50 9.38
N HIS A 86 15.34 18.29 9.56
CA HIS A 86 16.42 19.09 8.98
C HIS A 86 17.24 18.31 7.94
N VAL A 87 16.82 17.08 7.64
CA VAL A 87 17.53 16.17 6.74
C VAL A 87 16.84 16.16 5.39
N ARG A 88 17.64 16.34 4.33
CA ARG A 88 17.21 16.23 2.93
C ARG A 88 17.79 14.96 2.34
N ALA A 89 17.01 14.30 1.50
CA ALA A 89 17.44 13.21 0.64
C ALA A 89 16.95 13.50 -0.77
N HIS A 90 17.79 13.27 -1.77
CA HIS A 90 17.41 13.34 -3.15
C HIS A 90 18.37 12.49 -3.97
N ASP A 91 17.89 11.98 -5.10
CA ASP A 91 18.71 11.28 -6.07
C ASP A 91 18.02 11.29 -7.44
N LEU A 92 18.79 10.97 -8.47
CA LEU A 92 18.24 10.71 -9.80
C LEU A 92 17.64 9.32 -9.86
N TRP A 93 16.65 9.16 -10.72
CA TRP A 93 16.16 7.84 -11.07
C TRP A 93 17.18 7.09 -11.90
N ASN A 94 17.37 5.80 -11.66
CA ASN A 94 18.13 4.98 -12.59
C ASN A 94 17.32 4.72 -13.88
N SER A 95 17.98 4.24 -14.93
CA SER A 95 17.36 4.05 -16.25
C SER A 95 16.14 3.13 -16.22
N LYS A 96 16.04 2.17 -15.28
CA LYS A 96 14.86 1.31 -15.13
C LYS A 96 13.73 2.06 -14.45
N GLU A 97 14.03 2.80 -13.39
CA GLU A 97 13.05 3.59 -12.64
C GLU A 97 12.39 4.65 -13.53
N GLN A 98 13.18 5.37 -14.36
CA GLN A 98 12.69 6.40 -15.28
C GLN A 98 11.64 5.89 -16.29
N THR A 99 11.57 4.59 -16.55
CA THR A 99 10.58 4.02 -17.47
C THR A 99 9.15 4.00 -16.91
N HIS A 100 8.99 4.24 -15.60
CA HIS A 100 7.69 4.21 -14.96
C HIS A 100 6.98 5.57 -15.02
N HIS A 101 5.65 5.53 -15.02
CA HIS A 101 4.83 6.75 -15.03
C HIS A 101 4.89 7.48 -13.68
N ILE A 102 4.51 8.77 -13.66
CA ILE A 102 4.65 9.66 -12.50
C ILE A 102 4.02 9.09 -11.20
N ASN A 103 2.79 8.55 -11.22
CA ASN A 103 2.19 7.98 -10.00
C ASN A 103 2.98 6.81 -9.39
N TYR A 104 3.76 6.07 -10.18
CA TYR A 104 4.63 5.02 -9.68
C TYR A 104 5.88 5.63 -9.07
N LEU A 105 6.48 6.62 -9.74
CA LEU A 105 7.65 7.36 -9.26
C LEU A 105 7.37 8.04 -7.92
N GLU A 106 6.16 8.56 -7.72
CA GLU A 106 5.70 9.16 -6.47
C GLU A 106 5.67 8.16 -5.31
N LEU A 107 5.09 6.97 -5.54
CA LEU A 107 5.12 5.89 -4.56
C LEU A 107 6.55 5.40 -4.30
N LEU A 108 7.39 5.38 -5.34
CA LEU A 108 8.80 5.01 -5.22
C LEU A 108 9.59 6.05 -4.42
N ALA A 109 9.33 7.34 -4.59
CA ALA A 109 9.93 8.42 -3.82
C ALA A 109 9.60 8.26 -2.33
N ILE A 110 8.34 7.94 -2.00
CA ILE A 110 7.91 7.61 -0.62
C ILE A 110 8.72 6.42 -0.08
N ILE A 111 8.84 5.33 -0.83
CA ILE A 111 9.60 4.15 -0.38
C ILE A 111 11.07 4.50 -0.16
N LYS A 112 11.71 5.24 -1.08
CA LYS A 112 13.10 5.65 -0.95
C LYS A 112 13.29 6.59 0.24
N ALA A 113 12.39 7.55 0.46
CA ALA A 113 12.40 8.42 1.64
C ALA A 113 12.34 7.62 2.94
N PHE A 114 11.47 6.62 3.04
CA PHE A 114 11.36 5.76 4.22
C PHE A 114 12.61 4.90 4.45
N LYS A 115 13.26 4.44 3.37
CA LYS A 115 14.53 3.73 3.46
C LYS A 115 15.66 4.65 3.95
N THR A 116 15.75 5.86 3.40
CA THR A 116 16.79 6.83 3.77
C THR A 116 16.62 7.33 5.20
N PHE A 117 15.39 7.64 5.61
CA PHE A 117 15.10 8.16 6.95
C PHE A 117 14.78 7.06 7.98
N LYS A 118 15.06 5.79 7.68
CA LYS A 118 14.68 4.63 8.50
C LYS A 118 14.97 4.81 10.00
N LEU A 119 16.13 5.36 10.35
CA LEU A 119 16.53 5.60 11.74
C LEU A 119 15.69 6.69 12.43
N LEU A 120 15.33 7.75 11.70
CA LEU A 120 14.49 8.84 12.20
C LEU A 120 13.03 8.41 12.37
N LEU A 121 12.53 7.55 11.47
CA LEU A 121 11.15 7.11 11.44
C LEU A 121 10.85 5.93 12.40
N LEU A 122 11.88 5.32 12.98
CA LEU A 122 11.72 4.14 13.81
C LEU A 122 10.81 4.42 15.01
N ARG A 123 9.73 3.62 15.15
CA ARG A 123 8.70 3.72 16.22
C ARG A 123 7.90 5.03 16.24
N GLN A 124 8.02 5.88 15.22
CA GLN A 124 7.28 7.12 15.08
C GLN A 124 5.93 6.94 14.38
N VAL A 125 5.01 7.88 14.60
CA VAL A 125 3.84 8.05 13.76
C VAL A 125 4.19 9.05 12.66
N VAL A 126 4.31 8.54 11.44
CA VAL A 126 4.79 9.32 10.29
C VAL A 126 3.62 9.91 9.51
N GLN A 127 3.64 11.22 9.31
CA GLN A 127 2.80 11.91 8.34
C GLN A 127 3.55 12.02 7.00
N ILE A 128 2.95 11.52 5.93
CA ILE A 128 3.49 11.65 4.58
C ILE A 128 2.82 12.84 3.91
N ILE A 129 3.61 13.76 3.36
CA ILE A 129 3.15 14.90 2.56
C ILE A 129 3.66 14.73 1.14
N THR A 130 2.74 14.67 0.19
CA THR A 130 2.97 14.61 -1.25
C THR A 130 1.78 15.30 -1.92
N ASP A 131 2.01 15.92 -3.07
CA ASP A 131 0.97 16.51 -3.91
C ASP A 131 0.25 15.45 -4.79
N ASN A 132 0.80 14.25 -4.90
CA ASN A 132 0.20 13.18 -5.68
C ASN A 132 -0.96 12.49 -4.93
N THR A 133 -2.18 12.89 -5.29
CA THR A 133 -3.40 12.30 -4.74
C THR A 133 -3.49 10.79 -4.96
N THR A 134 -2.99 10.26 -6.08
CA THR A 134 -2.99 8.81 -6.35
C THR A 134 -2.10 8.09 -5.34
N ALA A 135 -0.88 8.57 -5.11
CA ALA A 135 0.03 8.01 -4.13
C ALA A 135 -0.59 8.02 -2.72
N LEU A 136 -1.18 9.15 -2.30
CA LEU A 136 -1.92 9.26 -1.03
C LEU A 136 -3.03 8.20 -0.92
N PHE A 137 -3.84 8.05 -1.96
CA PHE A 137 -4.91 7.06 -1.97
C PHE A 137 -4.38 5.63 -1.87
N TYR A 138 -3.31 5.30 -2.61
CA TYR A 138 -2.73 3.96 -2.58
C TYR A 138 -2.13 3.64 -1.20
N ILE A 139 -1.40 4.56 -0.57
CA ILE A 139 -0.88 4.37 0.78
C ILE A 139 -2.04 4.21 1.78
N ASN A 140 -2.96 5.18 1.84
CA ASN A 140 -4.04 5.19 2.83
C ASN A 140 -5.03 4.02 2.68
N LYS A 141 -5.27 3.56 1.45
CA LYS A 141 -6.15 2.41 1.19
C LYS A 141 -5.38 1.10 1.08
N GLN A 142 -4.07 1.08 1.30
CA GLN A 142 -3.24 -0.14 1.17
C GLN A 142 -3.44 -0.81 -0.20
N GLY A 143 -3.30 0.00 -1.25
CA GLY A 143 -3.45 -0.36 -2.64
C GLY A 143 -4.85 -0.12 -3.21
N ARG A 144 -4.98 -0.34 -4.53
CA ARG A 144 -6.24 -0.44 -5.28
C ARG A 144 -6.14 -1.57 -6.30
N THR A 145 -7.28 -1.97 -6.84
CA THR A 145 -7.36 -3.05 -7.84
C THR A 145 -7.25 -2.55 -9.29
N CYS A 146 -7.25 -1.23 -9.50
CA CYS A 146 -7.27 -0.63 -10.83
C CYS A 146 -5.92 -0.69 -11.57
N SER A 147 -4.79 -0.77 -10.86
CA SER A 147 -3.46 -0.94 -11.46
C SER A 147 -2.67 -1.96 -10.66
N ASN A 148 -2.32 -3.09 -11.29
CA ASN A 148 -1.51 -4.11 -10.66
C ASN A 148 -0.11 -3.58 -10.34
N THR A 149 0.50 -2.79 -11.24
CA THR A 149 1.84 -2.21 -11.03
C THR A 149 1.87 -1.32 -9.79
N LEU A 150 0.88 -0.42 -9.64
CA LEU A 150 0.79 0.44 -8.45
C LEU A 150 0.47 -0.33 -7.17
N LEU A 151 -0.32 -1.40 -7.30
CA LEU A 151 -0.58 -2.29 -6.17
C LEU A 151 0.72 -2.97 -5.71
N GLN A 152 1.52 -3.54 -6.62
CA GLN A 152 2.75 -4.26 -6.25
C GLN A 152 3.74 -3.35 -5.49
N ILE A 153 3.98 -2.14 -5.98
CA ILE A 153 4.84 -1.17 -5.27
C ILE A 153 4.24 -0.74 -3.92
N THR A 154 2.91 -0.62 -3.82
CA THR A 154 2.28 -0.31 -2.54
C THR A 154 2.40 -1.49 -1.56
N LEU A 155 2.29 -2.73 -2.03
CA LEU A 155 2.49 -3.91 -1.18
C LEU A 155 3.92 -3.93 -0.62
N SER A 156 4.93 -3.65 -1.45
CA SER A 156 6.33 -3.62 -0.99
C SER A 156 6.67 -2.49 -0.02
N PHE A 157 5.82 -1.45 0.06
CA PHE A 157 5.91 -0.43 1.11
C PHE A 157 5.38 -0.92 2.47
N TRP A 158 4.36 -1.78 2.47
CA TRP A 158 3.69 -2.26 3.70
C TRP A 158 4.23 -3.59 4.25
N GLU A 159 5.04 -4.30 3.47
CA GLU A 159 5.78 -5.51 3.87
C GLU A 159 7.06 -5.16 4.63
#